data_AF-A0A069DVC8-F1
#
_entry.id   AF-A0A069DVC8-F1
#
_cell.length_a   1.000
_cell.length_b   1.000
_cell.length_c   1.000
_cell.angle_alpha   90.00
_cell.angle_beta   90.00
_cell.angle_gamma   90.00
#
_symmetry.space_group_name_H-M   'P 1'
#
loop_
_entity.id
_entity.type
_entity.pdbx_description
1 polymer ?
#
loop_
_entity_poly.entity_id
_entity_poly.type
_entity_poly.pdbx_seq_one_letter_code
_entity_poly.pdbx_strand_id
1 'polypeptide(L)'
;MLPSVIYVFVAYLLLVSGQKKEEKKEEIEFVCPEGAGNGNFADPVTCRRFYQCVDNYPYLNRCPSGLYFDDVNKLCTFKTEARCGPLPTTI
;
A
#
# COMPACT_ATOMS: atom_id res chain seq x y z
N MET A 1 -37.27 34.99 -14.42
CA MET A 1 -37.30 33.71 -13.65
C MET A 1 -36.23 32.71 -14.11
N LEU A 2 -35.89 32.62 -15.40
CA LEU A 2 -34.77 31.79 -15.90
C LEU A 2 -33.33 32.17 -15.44
N PRO A 3 -32.95 33.46 -15.28
CA PRO A 3 -31.56 33.82 -14.94
C PRO A 3 -31.12 33.31 -13.57
N SER A 4 -32.05 33.31 -12.61
CA SER A 4 -31.81 32.85 -11.24
C SER A 4 -31.59 31.33 -11.19
N VAL A 5 -32.28 30.56 -12.03
CA VAL A 5 -32.14 29.09 -12.09
C VAL A 5 -30.79 28.69 -12.69
N ILE A 6 -30.38 29.35 -13.77
CA ILE A 6 -29.05 29.14 -14.39
C ILE A 6 -27.93 29.46 -13.39
N TYR A 7 -28.07 30.56 -12.65
CA TYR A 7 -27.10 30.95 -11.62
C TYR A 7 -26.99 29.91 -10.50
N VAL A 8 -28.12 29.36 -10.02
CA VAL A 8 -28.13 28.30 -9.00
C VAL A 8 -27.51 27.00 -9.53
N PHE A 9 -27.77 26.63 -10.79
CA PHE A 9 -27.13 25.46 -11.42
C PHE A 9 -25.62 25.65 -11.57
N VAL A 10 -25.16 26.82 -12.01
CA VAL A 10 -23.73 27.13 -12.12
C VAL A 10 -23.08 27.14 -10.73
N ALA A 11 -23.71 27.77 -9.74
CA ALA A 11 -23.22 27.73 -8.36
C ALA A 11 -23.15 26.30 -7.83
N TYR A 12 -24.16 25.47 -8.10
CA TYR A 12 -24.16 24.05 -7.74
C TYR A 12 -23.02 23.27 -8.44
N LEU A 13 -22.81 23.49 -9.74
CA LEU A 13 -21.71 22.86 -10.50
C LEU A 13 -20.33 23.34 -10.01
N LEU A 14 -20.19 24.60 -9.62
CA LEU A 14 -18.95 25.15 -9.04
C LEU A 14 -18.70 24.59 -7.63
N LEU A 15 -19.75 24.39 -6.82
CA LEU A 15 -19.63 23.76 -5.50
C LEU A 15 -19.28 22.26 -5.60
N VAL A 16 -19.87 21.54 -6.57
CA VAL A 16 -19.60 20.10 -6.79
C VAL A 16 -18.22 19.85 -7.39
N SER A 17 -17.70 20.75 -8.22
CA SER A 17 -16.35 20.62 -8.81
C SER A 17 -15.21 21.00 -7.85
N GLY A 18 -15.52 21.57 -6.67
CA GLY A 18 -14.55 22.08 -5.70
C GLY A 18 -14.03 21.09 -4.64
N GLN A 19 -14.42 19.81 -4.64
CA GLN A 19 -13.99 18.85 -3.61
C GLN A 19 -13.50 17.51 -4.19
N LYS A 20 -12.46 17.55 -5.04
CA LYS A 20 -11.66 16.34 -5.28
C LYS A 20 -10.50 16.35 -4.30
N LYS A 21 -10.73 15.80 -3.10
CA LYS A 21 -9.68 15.63 -2.09
C LYS A 21 -8.77 14.49 -2.55
N GLU A 22 -7.65 14.85 -3.15
CA GLU A 22 -6.59 13.90 -3.47
C GLU A 22 -5.93 13.48 -2.13
N GLU A 23 -6.29 12.29 -1.63
CA GLU A 23 -5.59 11.66 -0.53
C GLU A 23 -4.16 11.36 -0.99
N LYS A 24 -3.24 12.28 -0.72
CA LYS A 24 -1.81 12.05 -0.83
C LYS A 24 -1.42 11.03 0.24
N LYS A 25 -1.57 9.75 -0.08
CA LYS A 25 -1.01 8.64 0.70
C LYS A 25 0.49 8.86 0.77
N GLU A 26 1.00 9.10 1.96
CA GLU A 26 2.44 9.07 2.22
C GLU A 26 2.92 7.66 1.86
N GLU A 27 3.47 7.54 0.66
CA GLU A 27 4.02 6.30 0.15
C GLU A 27 5.39 6.15 0.79
N ILE A 28 5.45 5.39 1.88
CA ILE A 28 6.72 4.91 2.40
C ILE A 28 7.35 4.10 1.27
N GLU A 29 8.33 4.70 0.59
CA GLU A 29 9.06 4.07 -0.50
C GLU A 29 9.92 2.96 0.10
N PHE A 30 9.49 1.72 -0.08
CA PHE A 30 10.24 0.56 0.36
C PHE A 30 11.48 0.39 -0.51
N VAL A 31 12.64 0.24 0.11
CA VAL A 31 13.91 -0.01 -0.57
C VAL A 31 14.34 -1.45 -0.34
N CYS A 32 14.74 -2.15 -1.40
CA CYS A 32 15.25 -3.51 -1.31
C CYS A 32 16.51 -3.58 -0.44
N PRO A 33 16.62 -4.51 0.52
CA PRO A 33 17.81 -4.61 1.37
C PRO A 33 19.08 -4.92 0.55
N GLU A 34 20.10 -4.09 0.71
CA GLU A 34 21.39 -4.28 0.05
C GLU A 34 22.01 -5.63 0.43
N GLY A 35 22.56 -6.35 -0.55
CA GLY A 35 23.24 -7.64 -0.33
C GLY A 35 22.33 -8.84 -0.06
N ALA A 36 21.02 -8.64 0.15
CA ALA A 36 20.07 -9.75 0.33
C ALA A 36 19.68 -10.44 -0.99
N GLY A 37 19.85 -9.75 -2.13
CA GLY A 37 19.50 -10.25 -3.46
C GLY A 37 17.98 -10.33 -3.69
N ASN A 38 17.58 -11.20 -4.64
CA ASN A 38 16.18 -11.38 -5.00
C ASN A 38 15.44 -12.18 -3.92
N GLY A 39 14.24 -11.74 -3.54
CA GLY A 39 13.48 -12.39 -2.47
C GLY A 39 12.23 -11.64 -2.03
N ASN A 40 11.54 -12.19 -1.04
CA ASN A 40 10.37 -11.56 -0.42
C ASN A 40 10.75 -10.94 0.93
N PHE A 41 10.24 -9.75 1.20
CA PHE A 41 10.56 -8.95 2.39
C PHE A 41 9.28 -8.37 2.98
N ALA A 42 9.19 -8.30 4.31
CA ALA A 42 8.00 -7.78 4.97
C ALA A 42 7.71 -6.32 4.63
N ASP A 43 6.43 -5.99 4.41
CA ASP A 43 5.97 -4.61 4.38
C ASP A 43 5.98 -4.05 5.83
N PRO A 44 6.69 -2.94 6.12
CA PRO A 44 6.75 -2.35 7.46
C PRO A 44 5.40 -1.80 7.94
N VAL A 45 4.44 -1.58 7.03
CA VAL A 45 3.13 -1.00 7.33
C VAL A 45 2.08 -2.07 7.63
N THR A 46 2.15 -3.24 6.96
CA THR A 46 1.12 -4.26 7.13
C THR A 46 1.59 -5.68 6.81
N CYS A 47 1.22 -6.62 7.69
CA CYS A 47 1.40 -8.06 7.49
C CYS A 47 0.65 -8.64 6.28
N ARG A 48 -0.26 -7.88 5.68
CA ARG A 48 -1.10 -8.33 4.55
C ARG A 48 -0.42 -8.15 3.20
N ARG A 49 0.77 -7.55 3.22
CA ARG A 49 1.56 -7.24 2.05
C ARG A 49 3.02 -7.61 2.31
N PHE A 50 3.75 -7.72 1.23
CA PHE A 50 5.18 -7.93 1.23
C PHE A 50 5.76 -7.31 -0.04
N TYR A 51 7.04 -7.02 -0.04
CA TYR A 51 7.76 -6.58 -1.22
C TYR A 51 8.56 -7.76 -1.78
N GLN A 52 8.42 -8.00 -3.08
CA GLN A 52 9.31 -8.88 -3.80
C GLN A 52 10.39 -8.03 -4.44
N CYS A 53 11.65 -8.28 -4.13
CA CYS A 53 12.77 -7.63 -4.78
C CYS A 53 13.27 -8.48 -5.95
N VAL A 54 13.38 -7.85 -7.12
CA VAL A 54 14.04 -8.42 -8.30
C VAL A 54 14.97 -7.36 -8.85
N ASP A 55 16.27 -7.65 -8.94
CA ASP A 55 17.30 -6.74 -9.44
C ASP A 55 17.25 -5.35 -8.75
N ASN A 56 17.19 -5.37 -7.41
CA ASN A 56 17.02 -4.20 -6.53
C ASN A 56 15.72 -3.40 -6.70
N TYR A 57 14.78 -3.86 -7.53
CA TYR A 57 13.50 -3.19 -7.71
C TYR A 57 12.41 -3.82 -6.83
N PRO A 58 11.68 -3.04 -6.01
CA PRO A 58 10.65 -3.54 -5.12
C PRO A 58 9.28 -3.63 -5.79
N TYR A 59 8.67 -4.81 -5.75
CA TYR A 59 7.32 -5.06 -6.22
C TYR A 59 6.38 -5.33 -5.05
N LEU A 60 5.43 -4.43 -4.81
CA LEU A 60 4.44 -4.61 -3.75
C LEU A 60 3.45 -5.72 -4.12
N ASN A 61 3.39 -6.74 -3.26
CA ASN A 61 2.49 -7.86 -3.37
C ASN A 61 1.53 -7.92 -2.18
N ARG A 62 0.37 -8.54 -2.40
CA ARG A 62 -0.62 -8.81 -1.35
C ARG A 62 -0.68 -10.31 -1.10
N CYS A 63 -0.73 -10.70 0.17
CA CYS A 63 -1.07 -12.07 0.50
C CYS A 63 -2.51 -12.38 0.07
N PRO A 64 -2.78 -13.64 -0.35
CA PRO A 64 -4.14 -14.11 -0.59
C PRO A 64 -5.07 -13.83 0.59
N SER A 65 -6.37 -13.78 0.31
CA SER A 65 -7.40 -13.48 1.31
C SER A 65 -7.29 -14.38 2.54
N GLY A 66 -7.07 -13.77 3.69
CA GLY A 66 -6.98 -14.46 4.98
C GLY A 66 -5.56 -14.81 5.42
N LEU A 67 -4.57 -14.67 4.53
CA LEU A 67 -3.17 -14.94 4.82
C LEU A 67 -2.40 -13.67 5.21
N TYR A 68 -1.25 -13.90 5.85
CA TYR A 68 -0.35 -12.92 6.43
C TYR A 68 1.08 -13.33 6.12
N PHE A 69 1.93 -12.37 5.77
CA PHE A 69 3.32 -12.63 5.43
C PHE A 69 4.12 -13.01 6.68
N ASP A 70 4.85 -14.12 6.57
CA ASP A 70 5.78 -14.63 7.56
C ASP A 70 7.21 -14.24 7.12
N ASP A 71 7.81 -13.29 7.83
CA ASP A 71 9.11 -12.73 7.46
C ASP A 71 10.29 -13.68 7.75
N VAL A 72 10.06 -14.80 8.41
CA VAL A 72 11.10 -15.83 8.58
C VAL A 72 11.02 -16.84 7.44
N ASN A 73 9.83 -17.32 7.10
CA ASN A 73 9.64 -18.32 6.03
C ASN A 73 9.52 -17.69 4.63
N LYS A 74 9.43 -16.36 4.53
CA LYS A 74 9.27 -15.59 3.29
C LYS A 74 8.05 -15.98 2.45
N LEU A 75 6.95 -16.36 3.11
CA LEU A 75 5.70 -16.81 2.48
C LEU A 75 4.46 -16.29 3.21
N CYS A 76 3.30 -16.35 2.55
CA CYS A 76 2.02 -16.04 3.16
C CYS A 76 1.44 -17.29 3.86
N THR A 77 1.14 -17.19 5.15
CA THR A 77 0.49 -18.26 5.94
C THR A 77 -0.68 -17.72 6.77
N PHE A 78 -1.34 -18.58 7.55
CA PHE A 78 -2.42 -18.20 8.45
C PHE A 78 -1.94 -17.22 9.53
N LYS A 79 -2.84 -16.33 9.96
CA LYS A 79 -2.54 -15.27 10.95
C LYS A 79 -1.88 -15.80 12.24
N THR A 80 -2.29 -16.98 12.69
CA THR A 80 -1.82 -17.61 13.93
C THR A 80 -0.41 -18.18 13.82
N GLU A 81 0.09 -18.37 12.60
CA GLU A 81 1.42 -18.94 12.31
C GLU A 81 2.41 -17.87 11.84
N ALA A 82 1.91 -16.82 11.19
CA ALA A 82 2.75 -15.80 10.58
C ALA A 82 3.54 -15.00 11.62
N ARG A 83 4.87 -14.94 11.44
CA ARG A 83 5.74 -14.00 12.16
C ARG A 83 5.82 -12.72 11.36
N CYS A 84 4.93 -11.80 11.70
CA CYS A 84 4.78 -10.53 10.99
C CYS A 84 5.80 -9.49 11.42
N GLY A 85 6.20 -8.65 10.45
CA GLY A 85 7.02 -7.46 10.61
C GLY A 85 8.36 -7.64 9.91
N PRO A 86 9.07 -6.55 9.61
CA PRO A 86 10.49 -6.64 9.28
C PRO A 86 11.21 -7.11 10.55
N LEU A 87 11.59 -8.38 10.59
CA LEU A 87 12.36 -8.94 11.69
C LEU A 87 13.84 -8.63 11.47
N PRO A 88 14.61 -8.37 12.54
CA PRO A 88 16.05 -8.25 12.40
C PRO A 88 16.57 -9.56 11.83
N THR A 89 17.11 -9.52 10.62
CA THR A 89 17.92 -10.60 10.08
C THR A 89 19.16 -10.68 10.96
N THR A 90 19.18 -11.64 11.89
CA THR A 90 20.41 -12.04 12.58
C THR A 90 21.37 -12.53 11.49
N ILE A 91 22.38 -11.71 11.20
CA ILE A 91 23.53 -12.05 10.33
C ILE A 91 24.39 -13.06 11.08
#